data_AF-A0A952URP8-F1
#
_entry.id   AF-A0A952URP8-F1
#
_cell.length_a   1.000
_cell.length_b   1.000
_cell.length_c   1.000
_cell.angle_alpha   90.00
_cell.angle_beta   90.00
_cell.angle_gamma   90.00
#
_symmetry.space_group_name_H-M   'P 1'
#
loop_
_entity.id
_entity.type
_entity.pdbx_description
1 polymer ?
#
loop_
_entity_poly.entity_id
_entity_poly.type
_entity_poly.pdbx_seq_one_letter_code
_entity_poly.pdbx_strand_id
1 'polypeptide(L)'
;MLAVTLTACGFTDDLGTNYSIVLGSETYEEDDTLAPIGMLDVDEVATVTFEVTVAEGLPMDRTAQASFELVDRQTDDDASDFVFTLSSDLESQPYHTISSSVDQARVTLCATYDGPETTDGPVETCRRVVIHAREAEE
;
A
#
# COMPACT_ATOMS: atom_id res chain seq x y z
N MET A 1 15.09 22.68 1.43
CA MET A 1 14.02 21.67 1.41
C MET A 1 14.63 20.37 1.89
N LEU A 2 14.24 19.93 3.08
CA LEU A 2 14.52 18.57 3.53
C LEU A 2 13.48 17.69 2.83
N ALA A 3 13.90 16.88 1.85
CA ALA A 3 13.07 15.78 1.40
C ALA A 3 13.10 14.73 2.51
N VAL A 4 12.04 14.64 3.30
CA VAL A 4 11.83 13.50 4.17
C VAL A 4 11.45 12.36 3.24
N THR A 5 12.42 11.56 2.83
CA THR A 5 12.15 10.26 2.21
C THR A 5 11.59 9.38 3.32
N LEU A 6 10.26 9.37 3.46
CA LEU A 6 9.57 8.27 4.13
C LEU A 6 10.06 7.00 3.44
N THR A 7 10.88 6.23 4.15
CA THR A 7 11.29 4.93 3.67
C THR A 7 10.03 4.09 3.67
N ALA A 8 9.38 3.98 2.51
CA ALA A 8 8.26 3.06 2.34
C ALA A 8 8.76 1.69 2.83
N CYS A 9 8.01 1.08 3.74
CA CYS A 9 8.31 -0.27 4.22
C CYS A 9 8.14 -1.23 3.04
N GLY A 10 9.20 -1.41 2.27
CA GLY A 10 9.28 -2.26 1.08
C GLY A 10 10.38 -3.30 1.22
N PHE A 11 10.40 -4.24 0.29
CA PHE A 11 11.49 -5.20 0.15
C PHE A 11 12.61 -4.57 -0.67
N THR A 12 13.86 -4.72 -0.26
CA THR A 12 15.02 -4.30 -1.05
C THR A 12 15.85 -5.53 -1.40
N ASP A 13 16.11 -5.73 -2.70
CA ASP A 13 16.92 -6.84 -3.17
C ASP A 13 18.44 -6.59 -3.01
N ASP A 14 19.25 -7.58 -3.37
CA ASP A 14 20.72 -7.51 -3.29
C ASP A 14 21.33 -6.48 -4.26
N LEU A 15 20.57 -6.02 -5.25
CA LEU A 15 20.99 -4.97 -6.19
C LEU A 15 20.62 -3.56 -5.70
N GLY A 16 19.93 -3.45 -4.57
CA GLY A 16 19.48 -2.19 -4.00
C GLY A 16 18.19 -1.67 -4.63
N THR A 17 17.45 -2.50 -5.37
CA THR A 17 16.12 -2.17 -5.88
C THR A 17 15.10 -2.34 -4.77
N ASN A 18 14.35 -1.27 -4.47
CA ASN A 18 13.26 -1.30 -3.50
C ASN A 18 11.91 -1.50 -4.21
N TYR A 19 11.09 -2.38 -3.64
CA TYR A 19 9.75 -2.73 -4.09
C TYR A 19 8.76 -2.43 -2.96
N SER A 20 7.86 -1.48 -3.17
CA SER A 20 7.00 -0.97 -2.09
C SER A 20 5.55 -0.81 -2.51
N ILE A 21 4.66 -1.22 -1.62
CA ILE A 21 3.25 -0.79 -1.64
C ILE A 21 3.17 0.58 -0.99
N VAL A 22 2.69 1.56 -1.75
CA VAL A 22 2.48 2.92 -1.29
C VAL A 22 0.99 3.14 -1.07
N LEU A 23 0.69 3.75 0.07
CA LEU A 23 -0.67 4.05 0.50
C LEU A 23 -0.81 5.56 0.65
N GLY A 24 -1.81 6.14 0.01
CA GLY A 24 -2.23 7.52 0.18
C GLY A 24 -3.68 7.60 0.60
N SER A 25 -4.18 8.78 0.93
CA SER A 25 -5.61 8.98 1.21
C SER A 25 -6.31 9.61 0.02
N GLU A 26 -7.49 9.11 -0.35
CA GLU A 26 -8.43 9.84 -1.21
C GLU A 26 -9.35 10.77 -0.42
N THR A 27 -9.47 10.51 0.90
CA THR A 27 -10.49 11.16 1.74
C THR A 27 -9.94 12.40 2.44
N TYR A 28 -8.67 12.36 2.85
CA TYR A 28 -8.00 13.40 3.62
C TYR A 28 -6.80 13.99 2.87
N GLU A 29 -6.38 15.20 3.27
CA GLU A 29 -5.13 15.79 2.80
C GLU A 29 -3.92 15.04 3.38
N GLU A 30 -2.76 15.11 2.71
CA GLU A 30 -1.57 14.31 3.06
C GLU A 30 -1.11 14.46 4.53
N ASP A 31 -1.29 15.64 5.12
CA ASP A 31 -0.87 15.92 6.51
C ASP A 31 -1.87 15.40 7.56
N ASP A 32 -3.09 15.03 7.14
CA ASP A 32 -4.20 14.61 8.02
C ASP A 32 -4.51 13.11 7.95
N THR A 33 -3.69 12.33 7.23
CA THR A 33 -3.85 10.88 7.06
C THR A 33 -2.67 10.09 7.63
N LEU A 34 -2.96 8.89 8.14
CA LEU A 34 -1.95 7.89 8.53
C LEU A 34 -1.75 6.80 7.47
N ALA A 35 -2.41 6.92 6.31
CA ALA A 35 -2.31 5.93 5.23
C ALA A 35 -0.87 5.63 4.81
N PRO A 36 0.05 6.62 4.69
CA PRO A 36 1.44 6.37 4.31
C PRO A 36 2.22 5.48 5.28
N ILE A 37 1.72 5.22 6.49
CA ILE A 37 2.29 4.26 7.46
C ILE A 37 1.46 2.98 7.61
N GLY A 38 0.42 2.77 6.80
CA GLY A 38 -0.43 1.57 6.83
C GLY A 38 -1.54 1.62 7.88
N MET A 39 -1.90 2.80 8.35
CA MET A 39 -3.01 2.98 9.30
C MET A 39 -4.06 3.87 8.65
N LEU A 40 -5.32 3.43 8.64
CA LEU A 40 -6.43 4.17 8.06
C LEU A 40 -7.41 4.50 9.17
N ASP A 41 -8.04 5.67 9.11
CA ASP A 41 -9.21 5.92 9.95
C ASP A 41 -10.40 5.08 9.47
N VAL A 42 -11.37 4.83 10.36
CA VAL A 42 -12.65 4.20 9.99
C VAL A 42 -13.29 4.99 8.83
N ASP A 43 -13.75 4.26 7.81
CA ASP A 43 -14.32 4.79 6.56
C ASP A 43 -13.35 5.59 5.67
N GLU A 44 -12.06 5.70 6.03
CA GLU A 44 -11.07 6.29 5.14
C GLU A 44 -10.87 5.41 3.89
N VAL A 45 -10.98 6.03 2.72
CA VAL A 45 -10.60 5.40 1.45
C VAL A 45 -9.15 5.75 1.15
N ALA A 46 -8.30 4.73 1.15
CA ALA A 46 -6.89 4.87 0.81
C ALA A 46 -6.64 4.45 -0.63
N THR A 47 -5.78 5.19 -1.33
CA THR A 47 -5.18 4.76 -2.59
C THR A 47 -4.11 3.71 -2.32
N VAL A 48 -3.97 2.77 -3.24
CA VAL A 48 -2.97 1.72 -3.21
C VAL A 48 -2.23 1.73 -4.55
N THR A 49 -0.93 1.96 -4.50
CA THR A 49 -0.04 1.88 -5.65
C THR A 49 1.14 0.97 -5.35
N PHE A 50 1.84 0.57 -6.40
CA PHE A 50 3.09 -0.18 -6.29
C PHE A 50 4.20 0.59 -6.97
N GLU A 51 5.29 0.82 -6.24
CA GLU A 51 6.46 1.54 -6.73
C GLU A 51 7.70 0.64 -6.72
N VAL A 52 8.51 0.80 -7.76
CA VAL A 52 9.84 0.19 -7.85
C VAL A 52 10.87 1.30 -7.96
N THR A 53 11.86 1.27 -7.06
CA THR A 53 12.97 2.23 -7.03
C THR A 53 14.28 1.46 -7.19
N VAL A 54 14.86 1.48 -8.39
CA VAL A 54 16.20 0.92 -8.62
C VAL A 54 17.26 1.72 -7.85
N ALA A 55 18.41 1.12 -7.59
CA ALA A 55 19.50 1.78 -6.84
C ALA A 55 19.83 3.16 -7.43
N GLU A 56 19.83 4.19 -6.57
CA GLU A 56 20.08 5.61 -6.92
C GLU A 56 19.09 6.21 -7.95
N GLY A 57 18.00 5.50 -8.26
CA GLY A 57 16.95 5.94 -9.17
C GLY A 57 15.84 6.73 -8.47
N LEU A 58 14.86 7.18 -9.28
CA LEU A 58 13.60 7.72 -8.79
C LEU A 58 12.57 6.60 -8.68
N PRO A 59 11.59 6.71 -7.76
CA PRO A 59 10.45 5.80 -7.71
C PRO A 59 9.71 5.79 -9.05
N MET A 60 9.37 4.60 -9.51
CA MET A 60 8.59 4.38 -10.72
C MET A 60 7.29 3.67 -10.36
N ASP A 61 6.16 4.23 -10.78
CA ASP A 61 4.87 3.57 -10.67
C ASP A 61 4.87 2.29 -11.53
N ARG A 62 4.53 1.20 -10.87
CA ARG A 62 4.40 -0.15 -11.42
C ARG A 62 3.07 -0.81 -11.04
N THR A 63 2.08 -0.02 -10.61
CA THR A 63 0.77 -0.48 -10.16
C THR A 63 0.09 -1.37 -11.21
N ALA A 64 0.15 -0.99 -12.49
CA ALA A 64 -0.46 -1.77 -13.58
C ALA A 64 0.26 -3.08 -13.92
N GLN A 65 1.45 -3.30 -13.37
CA GLN A 65 2.22 -4.52 -13.57
C GLN A 65 2.30 -5.39 -12.32
N ALA A 66 1.75 -4.93 -11.20
CA ALA A 66 1.67 -5.68 -9.96
C ALA A 66 0.30 -6.32 -9.81
N SER A 67 0.26 -7.55 -9.29
CA SER A 67 -0.98 -8.17 -8.83
C SER A 67 -1.10 -8.00 -7.32
N PHE A 68 -2.26 -7.56 -6.85
CA PHE A 68 -2.50 -7.31 -5.43
C PHE A 68 -3.51 -8.31 -4.86
N GLU A 69 -3.30 -8.68 -3.61
CA GLU A 69 -4.21 -9.54 -2.85
C GLU A 69 -4.20 -9.20 -1.37
N LEU A 70 -5.36 -9.35 -0.74
CA LEU A 70 -5.46 -9.40 0.72
C LEU A 70 -5.21 -10.84 1.16
N VAL A 71 -4.24 -11.03 2.07
CA VAL A 71 -3.82 -12.34 2.53
C VAL A 71 -3.95 -12.40 4.05
N ASP A 72 -4.66 -13.40 4.54
CA ASP A 72 -4.70 -13.72 5.96
C ASP A 72 -3.38 -14.40 6.36
N ARG A 73 -2.51 -13.67 7.08
CA ARG A 73 -1.21 -14.20 7.54
C ARG A 73 -1.05 -14.24 9.06
N GLN A 74 -2.03 -13.74 9.81
CA GLN A 74 -1.95 -13.65 11.28
C GLN A 74 -3.26 -14.07 11.94
N THR A 75 -3.20 -14.48 13.20
CA THR A 75 -4.41 -14.56 14.01
C THR A 75 -5.00 -13.15 14.12
N ASP A 76 -6.30 -12.99 13.86
CA ASP A 76 -7.02 -11.70 13.77
C ASP A 76 -6.68 -10.87 12.51
N ASP A 77 -6.42 -11.53 11.37
CA ASP A 77 -6.35 -10.92 10.04
C ASP A 77 -7.74 -11.01 9.39
N ASP A 78 -8.50 -9.93 9.48
CA ASP A 78 -9.92 -9.88 9.10
C ASP A 78 -10.06 -9.40 7.65
N ALA A 79 -9.45 -10.12 6.70
CA ALA A 79 -9.43 -9.72 5.29
C ALA A 79 -10.84 -9.47 4.70
N SER A 80 -11.86 -10.14 5.23
CA SER A 80 -13.26 -9.94 4.85
C SER A 80 -13.87 -8.61 5.29
N ASP A 81 -13.27 -7.95 6.27
CA ASP A 81 -13.74 -6.67 6.82
C ASP A 81 -13.24 -5.48 6.00
N PHE A 82 -12.37 -5.72 5.01
CA PHE A 82 -11.85 -4.72 4.10
C PHE A 82 -12.55 -4.79 2.74
N VAL A 83 -12.82 -3.62 2.17
CA VAL A 83 -13.23 -3.46 0.78
C VAL A 83 -12.00 -3.08 -0.03
N PHE A 84 -11.44 -4.04 -0.76
CA PHE A 84 -10.34 -3.79 -1.69
C PHE A 84 -10.85 -3.80 -3.14
N THR A 85 -10.71 -2.66 -3.81
CA THR A 85 -11.21 -2.46 -5.18
C THR A 85 -10.05 -2.23 -6.13
N LEU A 86 -9.85 -3.18 -7.04
CA LEU A 86 -8.93 -3.01 -8.16
C LEU A 86 -9.56 -2.06 -9.18
N SER A 87 -8.88 -0.95 -9.46
CA SER A 87 -9.21 -0.09 -10.60
C SER A 87 -9.19 -0.91 -11.89
N SER A 88 -10.26 -0.78 -12.69
CA SER A 88 -10.38 -1.40 -14.01
C SER A 88 -9.63 -0.63 -15.11
N ASP A 89 -9.25 0.61 -14.83
CA ASP A 89 -8.56 1.51 -15.76
C ASP A 89 -7.49 2.31 -15.02
N LEU A 90 -6.27 1.80 -15.05
CA LEU A 90 -5.12 2.43 -14.43
C LEU A 90 -4.54 3.59 -15.25
N GLU A 91 -5.06 3.88 -16.45
CA GLU A 91 -4.68 5.08 -17.20
C GLU A 91 -5.42 6.32 -16.67
N SER A 92 -6.71 6.18 -16.33
CA SER A 92 -7.53 7.28 -15.80
C SER A 92 -7.55 7.36 -14.28
N GLN A 93 -7.40 6.23 -13.59
CA GLN A 93 -7.28 6.15 -12.14
C GLN A 93 -6.07 5.26 -11.79
N PRO A 94 -4.87 5.85 -11.63
CA PRO A 94 -3.60 5.10 -11.54
C PRO A 94 -3.36 4.44 -10.18
N TYR A 95 -4.41 4.02 -9.48
CA TYR A 95 -4.35 3.39 -8.17
C TYR A 95 -5.53 2.45 -7.95
N HIS A 96 -5.37 1.51 -7.03
CA HIS A 96 -6.46 0.75 -6.45
C HIS A 96 -6.92 1.43 -5.15
N THR A 97 -8.00 0.93 -4.55
CA THR A 97 -8.47 1.50 -3.28
C THR A 97 -8.71 0.42 -2.24
N ILE A 98 -8.46 0.78 -0.99
CA ILE A 98 -8.77 -0.05 0.18
C ILE A 98 -9.45 0.80 1.25
N SER A 99 -10.48 0.24 1.88
CA SER A 99 -11.16 0.86 3.02
C SER A 99 -11.77 -0.20 3.93
N SER A 100 -12.25 0.24 5.10
CA SER A 100 -13.08 -0.58 5.98
C SER A 100 -13.92 0.32 6.88
N SER A 101 -15.12 -0.17 7.23
CA SER A 101 -16.01 0.46 8.21
C SER A 101 -15.97 -0.25 9.56
N VAL A 102 -15.03 -1.19 9.75
CA VAL A 102 -14.90 -1.98 10.99
C VAL A 102 -13.74 -1.43 11.81
N ASP A 103 -14.06 -0.97 13.01
CA ASP A 103 -13.08 -0.49 13.97
C ASP A 103 -12.06 -1.59 14.31
N GLN A 104 -10.78 -1.22 14.40
CA GLN A 104 -9.69 -2.12 14.82
C GLN A 104 -9.41 -3.31 13.88
N ALA A 105 -10.04 -3.37 12.70
CA ALA A 105 -9.78 -4.39 11.68
C ALA A 105 -8.33 -4.30 11.19
N ARG A 106 -7.74 -5.46 10.86
CA ARG A 106 -6.34 -5.58 10.43
C ARG A 106 -6.26 -6.52 9.23
N VAL A 107 -5.49 -6.16 8.22
CA VAL A 107 -5.23 -7.04 7.07
C VAL A 107 -3.78 -6.97 6.58
N THR A 108 -3.29 -8.03 5.96
CA THR A 108 -2.05 -7.99 5.19
C THR A 108 -2.35 -7.85 3.70
N LEU A 109 -1.94 -6.73 3.10
CA LEU A 109 -2.00 -6.50 1.65
C LEU A 109 -0.66 -6.88 1.03
N CYS A 110 -0.68 -7.78 0.05
CA CYS A 110 0.50 -8.20 -0.68
C CYS A 110 0.42 -7.77 -2.15
N ALA A 111 1.57 -7.46 -2.72
CA ALA A 111 1.76 -7.19 -4.14
C ALA A 111 2.84 -8.13 -4.67
N THR A 112 2.53 -8.82 -5.77
CA THR A 112 3.49 -9.62 -6.53
C THR A 112 3.82 -8.89 -7.82
N TYR A 113 5.11 -8.78 -8.12
CA TYR A 113 5.63 -8.08 -9.27
C TYR A 113 6.67 -8.93 -10.01
N ASP A 114 6.49 -9.06 -11.32
CA ASP A 114 7.39 -9.82 -12.21
C ASP A 114 7.74 -8.97 -13.44
N GLY A 115 8.34 -7.80 -13.18
CA GLY A 115 8.75 -6.87 -14.21
C GLY A 115 10.25 -6.86 -14.48
N PRO A 116 10.72 -6.00 -15.41
CA PRO A 116 12.08 -6.02 -15.92
C PRO A 116 13.17 -5.68 -14.89
N GLU A 117 12.81 -5.05 -13.78
CA GLU A 117 13.70 -4.73 -12.66
C GLU A 117 13.96 -5.95 -11.76
N THR A 118 13.16 -7.01 -11.88
CA THR A 118 13.38 -8.27 -11.13
C THR A 118 14.47 -9.11 -11.79
N THR A 119 15.29 -9.80 -10.99
CA THR A 119 16.42 -10.58 -11.50
C THR A 119 16.33 -12.08 -11.20
N ASP A 120 15.69 -12.45 -10.09
CA ASP A 120 15.56 -13.84 -9.63
C ASP A 120 14.09 -14.34 -9.61
N GLY A 121 13.26 -13.79 -10.50
CA GLY A 121 11.84 -14.11 -10.64
C GLY A 121 10.91 -13.14 -9.91
N PRO A 122 9.62 -13.49 -9.77
CA PRO A 122 8.63 -12.61 -9.15
C PRO A 122 8.99 -12.23 -7.72
N VAL A 123 8.84 -10.94 -7.40
CA VAL A 123 9.05 -10.39 -6.06
C VAL A 123 7.68 -10.20 -5.40
N GLU A 124 7.53 -10.72 -4.19
CA GLU A 124 6.38 -10.43 -3.32
C GLU A 124 6.81 -9.43 -2.25
N THR A 125 6.04 -8.36 -2.08
CA THR A 125 6.14 -7.46 -0.94
C THR A 125 4.78 -7.35 -0.27
N CYS A 126 4.77 -7.23 1.05
CA CYS A 126 3.54 -7.16 1.81
C CYS A 126 3.59 -6.03 2.82
N ARG A 127 2.42 -5.45 3.05
CA ARG A 127 2.21 -4.32 3.95
C ARG A 127 0.99 -4.58 4.81
N ARG A 128 1.12 -4.31 6.11
CA ARG A 128 -0.02 -4.37 7.02
C ARG A 128 -0.85 -3.11 6.90
N VAL A 129 -2.17 -3.27 6.83
CA VAL A 129 -3.16 -2.20 6.87
C VAL A 129 -4.00 -2.40 8.12
N VAL A 130 -4.18 -1.34 8.90
CA VAL A 130 -4.91 -1.37 10.17
C VAL A 130 -5.90 -0.23 10.22
N ILE A 131 -7.11 -0.51 10.68
CA ILE A 131 -8.11 0.51 10.94
C ILE A 131 -7.95 1.05 12.37
N HIS A 132 -7.78 2.35 12.46
CA HIS A 132 -7.74 3.11 13.69
C HIS A 132 -9.09 3.78 13.91
N ALA A 133 -9.66 3.60 15.10
CA ALA A 133 -10.85 4.35 15.47
C ALA A 133 -10.43 5.79 15.80
N ARG A 134 -11.00 6.79 15.13
CA ARG A 134 -10.81 8.18 15.55
C ARG A 134 -11.41 8.33 16.95
N GLU A 135 -10.61 8.79 17.90
CA GLU A 135 -11.14 9.20 19.19
C GLU A 135 -12.13 10.34 18.92
N ALA A 136 -13.39 10.18 19.37
CA ALA A 136 -14.35 11.26 19.32
C ALA A 136 -13.81 12.40 20.19
N GLU A 137 -13.55 13.56 19.60
CA GLU A 137 -13.23 14.76 20.36
C GLU A 137 -14.49 15.12 21.19
N GLU A 138 -14.44 14.89 22.51
CA GLU A 138 -15.47 15.30 23.48
C GLU A 138 -15.41 16.81 23.78
#